data_AF-A0A6P6FR42-F1
#
_entry.id   AF-A0A6P6FR42-F1
#
_cell.length_a   1.000
_cell.length_b   1.000
_cell.length_c   1.000
_cell.angle_alpha   90.00
_cell.angle_beta   90.00
_cell.angle_gamma   90.00
#
_symmetry.space_group_name_H-M   'P 1'
#
loop_
_entity.id
_entity.type
_entity.pdbx_description
1 polymer ?
#
loop_
_entity_poly.entity_id
_entity_poly.type
_entity_poly.pdbx_seq_one_letter_code
_entity_poly.pdbx_strand_id
1 'polypeptide(L)'
;MFQLHFPEFGISVGLLQLGFLVLQSLYRCLVRLRNSTGILLFQKMQIQRTYKTMTNRESRDISSWLSKSASPSDVQLYAGGVPFTLNKELLAAKSSMLASLLKEKSQEGLLHFLRDIPANPETFELVARFCHGYELQISTENVAPLSCLAHYLGMTESRSRNNLLLKTLTHFKQKILPSWNETIKAFQSTENVLPQAMELGLVDACIESIITKAINNPRLLGDPIKKMFVDDHSEDEGDVHRQNARRLFVLDWKPEDLTTLSLQLYEPVIHEMSQRGVPSEYITASLCNYAKKWVFSSFTEGEKMSIYRRKSQKEILEAVERLLPHVQGLLPCTLLFEMLRFAIVLEASSDCRNGFEMRIGKQLDEAKAKDLLIPSLGYAREVQYDIDCVKRIVKHFYESFSAPRISASNIAKSIAVAELIEEFLTEVASDIDLKVETFITLAEMSVAASLGTHRSSDGLYKAIDIYLNKHRHLTESEREEVCQLLDCQKMSIEACEHAGNNERLPLRVVVQVLFVRQLQLRDTIMKEVQGFSDDKAQDDEEEEEVEHGCGEEKMRIQMEKMSKKVMELERKCSIMKREIEGGCRSNAGMEKKKISLWGEMKRKFGCISTMHNYNCQVKKKKVHPKSLV
;
A
#
# COMPACT_ATOMS: atom_id res chain seq x y z
N MET A 1 63.77 -37.71 15.28
CA MET A 1 64.41 -36.95 14.17
C MET A 1 63.54 -37.14 12.93
N PHE A 2 63.19 -36.04 12.29
CA PHE A 2 62.24 -35.89 11.17
C PHE A 2 62.51 -36.77 9.93
N GLN A 3 61.45 -37.17 9.22
CA GLN A 3 61.23 -36.99 7.75
C GLN A 3 59.93 -37.72 7.36
N LEU A 4 58.80 -37.03 7.15
CA LEU A 4 58.33 -36.24 5.99
C LEU A 4 57.61 -37.08 4.90
N HIS A 5 56.37 -36.66 4.69
CA HIS A 5 55.36 -37.05 3.70
C HIS A 5 55.85 -37.01 2.24
N PHE A 6 55.28 -37.87 1.38
CA PHE A 6 54.54 -37.48 0.16
C PHE A 6 53.73 -38.70 -0.38
N PRO A 7 52.42 -38.55 -0.59
CA PRO A 7 51.80 -39.16 -1.77
C PRO A 7 50.89 -38.15 -2.49
N GLU A 8 51.44 -37.42 -3.44
CA GLU A 8 50.68 -36.66 -4.45
C GLU A 8 50.78 -37.36 -5.80
N PHE A 9 50.02 -38.44 -6.04
CA PHE A 9 49.84 -38.96 -7.41
C PHE A 9 48.48 -39.64 -7.68
N GLY A 10 47.59 -39.72 -6.69
CA GLY A 10 46.25 -40.34 -6.86
C GLY A 10 45.14 -39.37 -7.29
N ILE A 11 45.32 -38.06 -7.10
CA ILE A 11 44.24 -37.06 -7.27
C ILE A 11 44.14 -36.56 -8.73
N SER A 12 45.24 -36.60 -9.47
CA SER A 12 45.30 -36.03 -10.84
C SER A 12 44.59 -36.89 -11.89
N VAL A 13 44.63 -38.22 -11.77
CA VAL A 13 43.96 -39.13 -12.73
C VAL A 13 42.44 -39.15 -12.54
N GLY A 14 41.97 -39.08 -11.29
CA GLY A 14 40.54 -39.00 -10.98
C GLY A 14 39.88 -37.69 -11.46
N LEU A 15 40.57 -36.55 -11.30
CA LEU A 15 40.10 -35.26 -11.80
C LEU A 15 40.10 -35.17 -13.33
N LEU A 16 41.06 -35.79 -14.01
CA LEU A 16 41.09 -35.88 -15.47
C LEU A 16 39.94 -36.76 -16.00
N GLN A 17 39.61 -37.86 -15.32
CA GLN A 17 38.52 -38.76 -15.72
C GLN A 17 37.13 -38.14 -15.48
N LEU A 18 36.95 -37.42 -14.36
CA LEU A 18 35.77 -36.61 -14.08
C LEU A 18 35.63 -35.44 -15.05
N GLY A 19 36.74 -34.76 -15.36
CA GLY A 19 36.78 -33.69 -16.37
C GLY A 19 36.36 -34.17 -17.75
N PHE A 20 36.81 -35.36 -18.17
CA PHE A 20 36.45 -35.94 -19.46
C PHE A 20 34.96 -36.35 -19.53
N LEU A 21 34.40 -36.90 -18.45
CA LEU A 21 32.98 -37.23 -18.37
C LEU A 21 32.09 -35.98 -18.37
N VAL A 22 32.50 -34.92 -17.68
CA VAL A 22 31.79 -33.64 -17.66
C VAL A 22 31.84 -32.97 -19.04
N LEU A 23 32.99 -32.96 -19.72
CA LEU A 23 33.12 -32.46 -21.09
C LEU A 23 32.31 -33.28 -22.10
N GLN A 24 32.26 -34.60 -21.96
CA GLN A 24 31.46 -35.45 -22.85
C GLN A 24 29.95 -35.27 -22.62
N SER A 25 29.54 -35.02 -21.38
CA SER A 25 28.15 -34.70 -21.03
C SER A 25 27.76 -33.29 -21.50
N LEU A 26 28.64 -32.29 -21.31
CA LEU A 26 28.48 -30.94 -21.84
C LEU A 26 28.46 -30.92 -23.37
N TYR A 27 29.28 -31.71 -24.05
CA TYR A 27 29.27 -31.85 -25.50
C TYR A 27 27.98 -32.50 -26.01
N ARG A 28 27.50 -33.58 -25.35
CA ARG A 28 26.20 -34.19 -25.67
C ARG A 28 25.03 -33.24 -25.39
N CYS A 29 25.14 -32.41 -24.36
CA CYS A 29 24.15 -31.38 -24.02
C CYS A 29 24.17 -30.25 -25.05
N LEU A 30 25.35 -29.77 -25.46
CA LEU A 30 25.55 -28.77 -26.52
C LEU A 30 25.10 -29.27 -27.89
N VAL A 31 25.35 -30.54 -28.23
CA VAL A 31 24.85 -31.15 -29.47
C VAL A 31 23.32 -31.31 -29.44
N ARG A 32 22.72 -31.66 -28.27
CA ARG A 32 21.26 -31.66 -28.08
C ARG A 32 20.65 -30.25 -28.12
N LEU A 33 21.32 -29.24 -27.55
CA LEU A 33 20.93 -27.84 -27.62
C LEU A 33 21.05 -27.29 -29.04
N ARG A 34 22.10 -27.66 -29.80
CA ARG A 34 22.27 -27.30 -31.22
C ARG A 34 21.22 -27.96 -32.12
N ASN A 35 20.87 -29.22 -31.86
CA ASN A 35 19.81 -29.90 -32.60
C ASN A 35 18.41 -29.40 -32.20
N SER A 36 18.18 -29.05 -30.93
CA SER A 36 16.90 -28.48 -30.47
C SER A 36 16.70 -27.05 -30.97
N THR A 37 17.75 -26.23 -31.00
CA THR A 37 17.72 -24.89 -31.62
C THR A 37 17.58 -24.98 -33.14
N GLY A 38 18.20 -25.97 -33.79
CA GLY A 38 17.98 -26.28 -35.20
C GLY A 38 16.54 -26.70 -35.53
N ILE A 39 15.93 -27.55 -34.68
CA ILE A 39 14.51 -27.96 -34.81
C ILE A 39 13.57 -26.80 -34.52
N LEU A 40 13.86 -25.96 -33.51
CA LEU A 40 13.10 -24.74 -33.20
C LEU A 40 13.22 -23.68 -34.30
N LEU A 41 14.38 -23.52 -34.92
CA LEU A 41 14.59 -22.64 -36.09
C LEU A 41 13.89 -23.19 -37.33
N PHE A 42 13.89 -24.51 -37.53
CA PHE A 42 13.17 -25.15 -38.64
C PHE A 42 11.65 -25.07 -38.45
N GLN A 43 11.15 -25.26 -37.22
CA GLN A 43 9.74 -25.01 -36.86
C GLN A 43 9.40 -23.53 -36.97
N LYS A 44 10.24 -22.58 -36.51
CA LYS A 44 10.01 -21.14 -36.71
C LYS A 44 10.02 -20.76 -38.19
N MET A 45 10.90 -21.32 -39.01
CA MET A 45 10.92 -21.08 -40.46
C MET A 45 9.74 -21.73 -41.19
N GLN A 46 9.29 -22.91 -40.75
CA GLN A 46 8.07 -23.53 -41.28
C GLN A 46 6.83 -22.75 -40.87
N ILE A 47 6.73 -22.29 -39.62
CA ILE A 47 5.66 -21.45 -39.10
C ILE A 47 5.68 -20.08 -39.78
N GLN A 48 6.85 -19.45 -39.99
CA GLN A 48 6.95 -18.21 -40.76
C GLN A 48 6.64 -18.42 -42.24
N ARG A 49 7.00 -19.56 -42.85
CA ARG A 49 6.62 -19.86 -44.24
C ARG A 49 5.12 -20.11 -44.36
N THR A 50 4.49 -20.82 -43.44
CA THR A 50 3.03 -21.01 -43.42
C THR A 50 2.30 -19.70 -43.10
N TYR A 51 2.80 -18.87 -42.18
CA TYR A 51 2.26 -17.54 -41.94
C TYR A 51 2.41 -16.63 -43.16
N LYS A 52 3.55 -16.69 -43.86
CA LYS A 52 3.83 -15.86 -45.05
C LYS A 52 3.10 -16.37 -46.31
N THR A 53 2.76 -17.66 -46.40
CA THR A 53 1.88 -18.19 -47.46
C THR A 53 0.40 -18.04 -47.13
N MET A 54 -0.01 -18.06 -45.86
CA MET A 54 -1.37 -17.72 -45.42
C MET A 54 -1.63 -16.22 -45.60
N THR A 55 -0.73 -15.34 -45.15
CA THR A 55 -0.85 -13.90 -45.38
C THR A 55 -0.76 -13.52 -46.86
N ASN A 56 0.02 -14.22 -47.70
CA ASN A 56 0.01 -14.03 -49.17
C ASN A 56 -1.24 -14.60 -49.86
N ARG A 57 -1.92 -15.61 -49.28
CA ARG A 57 -3.21 -16.11 -49.77
C ARG A 57 -4.33 -15.16 -49.37
N GLU A 58 -4.33 -14.70 -48.12
CA GLU A 58 -5.27 -13.69 -47.61
C GLU A 58 -5.11 -12.37 -48.37
N SER A 59 -3.89 -11.87 -48.60
CA SER A 59 -3.69 -10.61 -49.35
C SER A 59 -3.95 -10.70 -50.86
N ARG A 60 -3.79 -11.88 -51.47
CA ARG A 60 -4.23 -12.11 -52.87
C ARG A 60 -5.74 -12.31 -52.99
N ASP A 61 -6.40 -12.90 -52.00
CA ASP A 61 -7.86 -12.98 -51.97
C ASP A 61 -8.47 -11.58 -51.74
N ILE A 62 -7.96 -10.79 -50.78
CA ILE A 62 -8.42 -9.44 -50.41
C ILE A 62 -8.56 -8.47 -51.60
N SER A 63 -7.64 -8.53 -52.57
CA SER A 63 -7.63 -7.62 -53.73
C SER A 63 -8.47 -8.08 -54.92
N SER A 64 -8.87 -9.36 -54.97
CA SER A 64 -9.53 -9.97 -56.13
C SER A 64 -11.07 -9.94 -56.09
N TRP A 65 -11.67 -9.75 -54.90
CA TRP A 65 -13.13 -9.78 -54.73
C TRP A 65 -13.78 -8.38 -54.74
N LEU A 66 -13.07 -7.34 -54.30
CA LEU A 66 -13.52 -5.94 -54.35
C LEU A 66 -13.45 -5.31 -55.76
N SER A 67 -12.86 -6.02 -56.72
CA SER A 67 -12.49 -5.51 -58.05
C SER A 67 -13.23 -6.19 -59.21
N LYS A 68 -14.40 -6.78 -58.97
CA LYS A 68 -15.30 -7.23 -60.06
C LYS A 68 -16.30 -6.13 -60.42
N SER A 69 -16.47 -5.92 -61.73
CA SER A 69 -17.34 -4.93 -62.36
C SER A 69 -18.74 -4.85 -61.75
N ALA A 70 -19.19 -3.64 -61.40
CA ALA A 70 -20.46 -3.34 -60.76
C ALA A 70 -21.65 -3.87 -61.59
N SER A 71 -22.41 -4.78 -61.01
CA SER A 71 -23.73 -5.19 -61.48
C SER A 71 -24.79 -4.14 -61.06
N PRO A 72 -25.96 -4.08 -61.71
CA PRO A 72 -27.04 -3.14 -61.34
C PRO A 72 -27.55 -3.32 -59.89
N SER A 73 -27.29 -4.50 -59.32
CA SER A 73 -27.71 -4.92 -57.99
C SER A 73 -26.68 -4.57 -56.90
N ASP A 74 -25.57 -3.92 -57.23
CA ASP A 74 -24.52 -3.58 -56.25
C ASP A 74 -24.72 -2.18 -55.65
N VAL A 75 -24.38 -2.02 -54.36
CA VAL A 75 -24.32 -0.74 -53.64
C VAL A 75 -22.91 -0.53 -53.15
N GLN A 76 -22.41 0.70 -53.32
CA GLN A 76 -21.22 1.16 -52.61
C GLN A 76 -21.60 1.61 -51.20
N LEU A 77 -21.04 0.93 -50.21
CA LEU A 77 -21.20 1.21 -48.78
C LEU A 77 -19.90 1.76 -48.24
N TYR A 78 -19.97 2.78 -47.38
CA TYR A 78 -18.77 3.34 -46.75
C TYR A 78 -18.75 2.93 -45.29
N ALA A 79 -17.81 2.09 -44.87
CA ALA A 79 -17.56 1.81 -43.45
C ALA A 79 -16.24 2.44 -43.04
N GLY A 80 -16.25 3.34 -42.05
CA GLY A 80 -15.04 4.05 -41.60
C GLY A 80 -14.32 4.83 -42.71
N GLY A 81 -15.05 5.31 -43.74
CA GLY A 81 -14.49 6.01 -44.90
C GLY A 81 -13.95 5.11 -46.02
N VAL A 82 -14.00 3.79 -45.88
CA VAL A 82 -13.58 2.83 -46.91
C VAL A 82 -14.78 2.36 -47.74
N PRO A 83 -14.74 2.44 -49.09
CA PRO A 83 -15.82 1.97 -49.95
C PRO A 83 -15.82 0.44 -50.13
N PHE A 84 -16.99 -0.18 -49.97
CA PHE A 84 -17.26 -1.60 -50.20
C PHE A 84 -18.38 -1.74 -51.23
N THR A 85 -18.13 -2.46 -52.32
CA THR A 85 -19.16 -2.75 -53.34
C THR A 85 -19.80 -4.11 -53.03
N LEU A 86 -21.08 -4.11 -52.63
CA LEU A 86 -21.77 -5.30 -52.15
C LEU A 86 -23.15 -5.46 -52.79
N ASN A 87 -23.62 -6.70 -52.91
CA ASN A 87 -24.90 -7.01 -53.53
C ASN A 87 -26.08 -6.70 -52.58
N LYS A 88 -27.04 -5.88 -53.05
CA LYS A 88 -28.22 -5.43 -52.30
C LYS A 88 -29.04 -6.59 -51.74
N GLU A 89 -29.27 -7.61 -52.56
CA GLU A 89 -30.19 -8.70 -52.25
C GLU A 89 -29.61 -9.62 -51.18
N LEU A 90 -28.30 -9.91 -51.25
CA LEU A 90 -27.61 -10.73 -50.26
C LEU A 90 -27.57 -10.05 -48.88
N LEU A 91 -27.34 -8.74 -48.85
CA LEU A 91 -27.39 -7.96 -47.61
C LEU A 91 -28.81 -7.91 -47.04
N ALA A 92 -29.82 -7.62 -47.87
CA ALA A 92 -31.22 -7.56 -47.46
C ALA A 92 -31.75 -8.92 -46.97
N ALA A 93 -31.28 -10.02 -47.54
CA ALA A 93 -31.66 -11.37 -47.12
C ALA A 93 -31.19 -11.69 -45.68
N LYS A 94 -30.12 -11.04 -45.21
CA LYS A 94 -29.47 -11.34 -43.93
C LYS A 94 -29.71 -10.28 -42.86
N SER A 95 -29.90 -9.02 -43.23
CA SER A 95 -30.11 -7.89 -42.33
C SER A 95 -31.53 -7.34 -42.44
N SER A 96 -32.21 -7.21 -41.29
CA SER A 96 -33.54 -6.60 -41.24
C SER A 96 -33.51 -5.10 -41.48
N MET A 97 -32.50 -4.43 -40.92
CA MET A 97 -32.27 -2.99 -41.04
C MET A 97 -31.90 -2.59 -42.48
N LEU A 98 -30.98 -3.31 -43.12
CA LEU A 98 -30.63 -3.01 -44.51
C LEU A 98 -31.80 -3.28 -45.46
N ALA A 99 -32.59 -4.31 -45.18
CA ALA A 99 -33.80 -4.59 -45.96
C ALA A 99 -34.90 -3.52 -45.82
N SER A 100 -35.04 -2.85 -44.68
CA SER A 100 -35.97 -1.71 -44.55
C SER A 100 -35.40 -0.46 -45.21
N LEU A 101 -34.11 -0.17 -45.01
CA LEU A 101 -33.44 0.99 -45.60
C LEU A 101 -33.46 0.94 -47.14
N LEU A 102 -33.25 -0.24 -47.73
CA LEU A 102 -33.33 -0.45 -49.18
C LEU A 102 -34.75 -0.29 -49.75
N LYS A 103 -35.79 -0.36 -48.91
CA LYS A 103 -37.19 -0.14 -49.31
C LYS A 103 -37.64 1.31 -49.16
N GLU A 104 -37.08 2.04 -48.18
CA GLU A 104 -37.59 3.35 -47.74
C GLU A 104 -36.80 4.56 -48.28
N LYS A 105 -35.50 4.42 -48.60
CA LYS A 105 -34.63 5.57 -48.93
C LYS A 105 -34.14 5.59 -50.39
N SER A 106 -33.99 6.79 -50.94
CA SER A 106 -33.23 7.02 -52.18
C SER A 106 -31.75 6.64 -52.00
N GLN A 107 -31.04 6.39 -53.11
CA GLN A 107 -29.65 5.93 -53.11
C GLN A 107 -28.69 6.87 -52.34
N GLU A 108 -29.00 8.18 -52.29
CA GLU A 108 -28.26 9.21 -51.54
C GLU A 108 -28.51 9.13 -50.03
N GLY A 109 -29.73 8.81 -49.59
CA GLY A 109 -30.09 8.62 -48.18
C GLY A 109 -29.51 7.33 -47.57
N LEU A 110 -29.23 6.32 -48.40
CA LEU A 110 -28.50 5.12 -48.04
C LEU A 110 -27.02 5.44 -47.77
N LEU A 111 -26.37 6.18 -48.67
CA LEU A 111 -24.96 6.55 -48.54
C LEU A 111 -24.65 7.34 -47.26
N HIS A 112 -25.54 8.26 -46.86
CA HIS A 112 -25.37 9.01 -45.60
C HIS A 112 -25.52 8.12 -44.37
N PHE A 113 -26.55 7.27 -44.30
CA PHE A 113 -26.80 6.42 -43.13
C PHE A 113 -25.69 5.37 -42.92
N LEU A 114 -25.10 4.91 -44.01
CA LEU A 114 -24.10 3.84 -43.98
C LEU A 114 -22.72 4.38 -43.62
N ARG A 115 -22.47 5.69 -43.82
CA ARG A 115 -21.27 6.39 -43.35
C ARG A 115 -21.16 6.44 -41.82
N ASP A 116 -22.29 6.33 -41.13
CA ASP A 116 -22.40 6.41 -39.67
C ASP A 116 -22.47 5.03 -38.99
N ILE A 117 -22.16 3.92 -39.70
CA ILE A 117 -22.11 2.60 -39.07
C ILE A 117 -21.05 2.61 -37.96
N PRO A 118 -21.42 2.23 -36.72
CA PRO A 118 -20.51 2.21 -35.59
C PRO A 118 -19.63 0.94 -35.62
N ALA A 119 -18.84 0.76 -36.67
CA ALA A 119 -17.94 -0.38 -36.80
C ALA A 119 -16.68 -0.05 -37.58
N ASN A 120 -15.60 -0.74 -37.20
CA ASN A 120 -14.34 -0.68 -37.90
C ASN A 120 -14.49 -1.32 -39.29
N PRO A 121 -13.76 -0.85 -40.31
CA PRO A 121 -13.84 -1.40 -41.67
C PRO A 121 -13.60 -2.92 -41.72
N GLU A 122 -12.68 -3.42 -40.89
CA GLU A 122 -12.37 -4.85 -40.77
C GLU A 122 -13.57 -5.67 -40.26
N THR A 123 -14.28 -5.17 -39.25
CA THR A 123 -15.48 -5.84 -38.72
C THR A 123 -16.59 -5.84 -39.75
N PHE A 124 -16.78 -4.73 -40.47
CA PHE A 124 -17.77 -4.64 -41.55
C PHE A 124 -17.45 -5.59 -42.70
N GLU A 125 -16.18 -5.72 -43.09
CA GLU A 125 -15.74 -6.66 -44.10
C GLU A 125 -16.13 -8.11 -43.74
N LEU A 126 -15.92 -8.52 -42.49
CA LEU A 126 -16.30 -9.84 -42.02
C LEU A 126 -17.82 -10.08 -42.09
N VAL A 127 -18.63 -9.07 -41.76
CA VAL A 127 -20.09 -9.14 -41.92
C VAL A 127 -20.50 -9.25 -43.39
N ALA A 128 -19.85 -8.47 -44.26
CA ALA A 128 -20.08 -8.52 -45.69
C ALA A 128 -19.76 -9.92 -46.26
N ARG A 129 -18.61 -10.49 -45.91
CA ARG A 129 -18.23 -11.85 -46.27
C ARG A 129 -19.27 -12.87 -45.80
N PHE A 130 -19.76 -12.74 -44.57
CA PHE A 130 -20.84 -13.61 -44.08
C PHE A 130 -22.12 -13.49 -44.92
N CYS A 131 -22.52 -12.28 -45.31
CA CYS A 131 -23.71 -12.08 -46.12
C CYS A 131 -23.59 -12.72 -47.52
N HIS A 132 -22.38 -12.75 -48.06
CA HIS A 132 -22.05 -13.44 -49.31
C HIS A 132 -21.90 -14.98 -49.17
N GLY A 133 -22.10 -15.53 -47.97
CA GLY A 133 -22.08 -16.97 -47.72
C GLY A 133 -20.70 -17.55 -47.42
N TYR A 134 -19.68 -16.71 -47.21
CA TYR A 134 -18.35 -17.19 -46.81
C TYR A 134 -18.34 -17.67 -45.36
N GLU A 135 -17.48 -18.66 -45.08
CA GLU A 135 -17.26 -19.13 -43.72
C GLU A 135 -16.49 -18.09 -42.90
N LEU A 136 -17.00 -17.78 -41.71
CA LEU A 136 -16.45 -16.78 -40.81
C LEU A 136 -15.66 -17.45 -39.68
N GLN A 137 -14.40 -17.07 -39.53
CA GLN A 137 -13.57 -17.41 -38.37
C GLN A 137 -13.84 -16.42 -37.23
N ILE A 138 -14.56 -16.88 -36.21
CA ILE A 138 -14.86 -16.09 -35.00
C ILE A 138 -13.71 -16.30 -34.01
N SER A 139 -13.00 -15.23 -33.68
CA SER A 139 -11.88 -15.17 -32.74
C SER A 139 -12.26 -14.37 -31.48
N THR A 140 -11.42 -14.37 -30.46
CA THR A 140 -11.63 -13.59 -29.23
C THR A 140 -11.62 -12.08 -29.48
N GLU A 141 -10.88 -11.63 -30.48
CA GLU A 141 -10.72 -10.20 -30.79
C GLU A 141 -11.88 -9.67 -31.64
N ASN A 142 -12.48 -10.50 -32.50
CA ASN A 142 -13.54 -10.05 -33.40
C ASN A 142 -14.96 -10.32 -32.88
N VAL A 143 -15.14 -11.23 -31.92
CA VAL A 143 -16.47 -11.68 -31.49
C VAL A 143 -17.36 -10.53 -31.00
N ALA A 144 -16.83 -9.63 -30.16
CA ALA A 144 -17.62 -8.58 -29.55
C ALA A 144 -18.00 -7.49 -30.58
N PRO A 145 -17.06 -6.94 -31.38
CA PRO A 145 -17.41 -6.06 -32.49
C PRO A 145 -18.39 -6.69 -33.50
N LEU A 146 -18.22 -7.97 -33.84
CA LEU A 146 -19.13 -8.67 -34.76
C LEU A 146 -20.53 -8.83 -34.17
N SER A 147 -20.64 -9.22 -32.90
CA SER A 147 -21.93 -9.33 -32.22
C SER A 147 -22.65 -7.98 -32.14
N CYS A 148 -21.94 -6.91 -31.79
CA CYS A 148 -22.50 -5.56 -31.74
C CYS A 148 -22.99 -5.09 -33.11
N LEU A 149 -22.18 -5.26 -34.16
CA LEU A 149 -22.57 -4.87 -35.51
C LEU A 149 -23.72 -5.75 -36.05
N ALA A 150 -23.70 -7.05 -35.80
CA ALA A 150 -24.79 -7.94 -36.20
C ALA A 150 -26.11 -7.59 -35.49
N HIS A 151 -26.04 -7.16 -34.23
CA HIS A 151 -27.18 -6.65 -33.49
C HIS A 151 -27.70 -5.35 -34.08
N TYR A 152 -26.81 -4.37 -34.32
CA TYR A 152 -27.14 -3.09 -34.94
C TYR A 152 -27.84 -3.26 -36.31
N LEU A 153 -27.33 -4.18 -37.15
CA LEU A 153 -27.91 -4.50 -38.46
C LEU A 153 -29.16 -5.39 -38.37
N GLY A 154 -29.59 -5.80 -37.18
CA GLY A 154 -30.75 -6.66 -36.97
C GLY A 154 -30.63 -8.01 -37.69
N MET A 155 -29.43 -8.61 -37.67
CA MET A 155 -29.12 -9.90 -38.29
C MET A 155 -29.54 -11.07 -37.38
N THR A 156 -30.85 -11.18 -37.16
CA THR A 156 -31.46 -12.18 -36.26
C THR A 156 -32.00 -13.39 -37.02
N GLU A 157 -32.40 -14.43 -36.27
CA GLU A 157 -33.02 -15.66 -36.82
C GLU A 157 -34.33 -15.41 -37.56
N SER A 158 -34.99 -14.26 -37.33
CA SER A 158 -36.22 -13.87 -38.03
C SER A 158 -36.01 -13.69 -39.54
N ARG A 159 -34.79 -13.36 -39.97
CA ARG A 159 -34.43 -13.15 -41.38
C ARG A 159 -33.84 -14.39 -42.03
N SER A 160 -32.93 -15.07 -41.34
CA SER A 160 -32.28 -16.28 -41.85
C SER A 160 -31.89 -17.22 -40.73
N ARG A 161 -31.94 -18.53 -40.97
CA ARG A 161 -31.52 -19.54 -40.00
C ARG A 161 -30.01 -19.47 -39.77
N ASN A 162 -29.60 -19.60 -38.50
CA ASN A 162 -28.21 -19.51 -38.05
C ASN A 162 -27.52 -18.22 -38.52
N ASN A 163 -28.21 -17.09 -38.31
CA ASN A 163 -27.74 -15.76 -38.67
C ASN A 163 -26.58 -15.33 -37.76
N LEU A 164 -25.89 -14.27 -38.18
CA LEU A 164 -24.62 -13.87 -37.59
C LEU A 164 -24.72 -13.57 -36.08
N LEU A 165 -25.80 -12.92 -35.64
CA LEU A 165 -25.97 -12.58 -34.22
C LEU A 165 -26.04 -13.84 -33.34
N LEU A 166 -26.89 -14.82 -33.69
CA LEU A 166 -26.98 -16.06 -32.93
C LEU A 166 -25.64 -16.83 -32.97
N LYS A 167 -25.02 -16.92 -34.15
CA LYS A 167 -23.75 -17.62 -34.32
C LYS A 167 -22.63 -17.05 -33.44
N THR A 168 -22.51 -15.72 -33.39
CA THR A 168 -21.50 -15.04 -32.57
C THR A 168 -21.80 -15.14 -31.08
N LEU A 169 -23.06 -14.96 -30.65
CA LEU A 169 -23.45 -15.11 -29.25
C LEU A 169 -23.28 -16.54 -28.73
N THR A 170 -23.62 -17.55 -29.54
CA THR A 170 -23.41 -18.96 -29.18
C THR A 170 -21.92 -19.28 -29.08
N HIS A 171 -21.10 -18.80 -30.02
CA HIS A 171 -19.65 -18.96 -29.96
C HIS A 171 -19.05 -18.30 -28.71
N PHE A 172 -19.48 -17.09 -28.40
CA PHE A 172 -19.08 -16.34 -27.20
C PHE A 172 -19.40 -17.13 -25.93
N LYS A 173 -20.64 -17.61 -25.78
CA LYS A 173 -21.07 -18.37 -24.59
C LYS A 173 -20.40 -19.74 -24.47
N GLN A 174 -20.21 -20.46 -25.57
CA GLN A 174 -19.76 -21.87 -25.52
C GLN A 174 -18.24 -22.03 -25.59
N LYS A 175 -17.52 -21.13 -26.25
CA LYS A 175 -16.06 -21.27 -26.42
C LYS A 175 -15.27 -20.26 -25.59
N ILE A 176 -15.71 -19.01 -25.58
CA ILE A 176 -14.95 -17.91 -24.99
C ILE A 176 -15.18 -17.83 -23.48
N LEU A 177 -16.43 -17.71 -23.04
CA LEU A 177 -16.74 -17.58 -21.61
C LEU A 177 -16.20 -18.72 -20.74
N PRO A 178 -16.11 -19.99 -21.17
CA PRO A 178 -15.51 -21.03 -20.33
C PRO A 178 -14.02 -20.85 -20.05
N SER A 179 -13.27 -20.14 -20.91
CA SER A 179 -11.82 -19.96 -20.79
C SER A 179 -11.47 -18.60 -20.16
N TRP A 180 -10.61 -18.59 -19.14
CA TRP A 180 -10.16 -17.36 -18.46
C TRP A 180 -9.47 -16.39 -19.43
N ASN A 181 -8.44 -16.88 -20.14
CA ASN A 181 -7.65 -16.07 -21.06
C ASN A 181 -8.52 -15.53 -22.20
N GLU A 182 -9.35 -16.39 -22.81
CA GLU A 182 -10.21 -15.97 -23.92
C GLU A 182 -11.26 -14.95 -23.46
N THR A 183 -11.80 -15.09 -22.25
CA THR A 183 -12.74 -14.12 -21.67
C THR A 183 -12.07 -12.76 -21.49
N ILE A 184 -10.82 -12.70 -21.00
CA ILE A 184 -10.09 -11.44 -20.82
C ILE A 184 -9.81 -10.76 -22.17
N LYS A 185 -9.34 -11.51 -23.18
CA LYS A 185 -9.11 -10.97 -24.53
C LYS A 185 -10.38 -10.47 -25.19
N ALA A 186 -11.47 -11.23 -25.05
CA ALA A 186 -12.77 -10.81 -25.57
C ALA A 186 -13.33 -9.61 -24.80
N PHE A 187 -13.02 -9.49 -23.52
CA PHE A 187 -13.39 -8.32 -22.74
C PHE A 187 -12.62 -7.07 -23.18
N GLN A 188 -11.32 -7.19 -23.47
CA GLN A 188 -10.53 -6.10 -24.05
C GLN A 188 -11.06 -5.60 -25.39
N SER A 189 -11.51 -6.51 -26.27
CA SER A 189 -12.04 -6.11 -27.58
C SER A 189 -13.35 -5.32 -27.50
N THR A 190 -14.01 -5.31 -26.33
CA THR A 190 -15.21 -4.49 -26.10
C THR A 190 -14.91 -3.01 -25.94
N GLU A 191 -13.66 -2.61 -25.67
CA GLU A 191 -13.29 -1.21 -25.39
C GLU A 191 -13.68 -0.24 -26.51
N ASN A 192 -13.51 -0.65 -27.78
CA ASN A 192 -13.86 0.18 -28.93
C ASN A 192 -15.36 0.26 -29.23
N VAL A 193 -16.16 -0.66 -28.66
CA VAL A 193 -17.60 -0.82 -28.93
C VAL A 193 -18.39 -0.88 -27.61
N LEU A 194 -17.88 -0.23 -26.57
CA LEU A 194 -18.35 -0.41 -25.20
C LEU A 194 -19.86 -0.12 -25.03
N PRO A 195 -20.43 0.97 -25.56
CA PRO A 195 -21.87 1.24 -25.43
C PRO A 195 -22.74 0.12 -26.01
N GLN A 196 -22.39 -0.38 -27.20
CA GLN A 196 -23.13 -1.44 -27.88
C GLN A 196 -22.93 -2.79 -27.20
N ALA A 197 -21.72 -3.05 -26.68
CA ALA A 197 -21.41 -4.28 -25.96
C ALA A 197 -22.15 -4.36 -24.61
N MET A 198 -22.36 -3.22 -23.94
CA MET A 198 -23.18 -3.11 -22.74
C MET A 198 -24.66 -3.36 -23.06
N GLU A 199 -25.21 -2.73 -24.11
CA GLU A 199 -26.60 -2.94 -24.54
C GLU A 199 -26.88 -4.43 -24.86
N LEU A 200 -25.92 -5.10 -25.47
CA LEU A 200 -26.02 -6.53 -25.81
C LEU A 200 -25.73 -7.48 -24.62
N GLY A 201 -25.32 -6.95 -23.46
CA GLY A 201 -24.99 -7.74 -22.26
C GLY A 201 -23.70 -8.55 -22.36
N LEU A 202 -22.80 -8.20 -23.30
CA LEU A 202 -21.51 -8.89 -23.47
C LEU A 202 -20.54 -8.56 -22.33
N VAL A 203 -20.53 -7.30 -21.91
CA VAL A 203 -19.72 -6.79 -20.78
C VAL A 203 -20.10 -7.52 -19.49
N ASP A 204 -21.39 -7.55 -19.15
CA ASP A 204 -21.87 -8.22 -17.94
C ASP A 204 -21.58 -9.72 -17.96
N ALA A 205 -21.73 -10.38 -19.13
CA ALA A 205 -21.40 -11.79 -19.28
C ALA A 205 -19.89 -12.07 -19.09
N CYS A 206 -19.01 -11.19 -19.56
CA CYS A 206 -17.57 -11.25 -19.28
C CYS A 206 -17.28 -11.08 -17.79
N ILE A 207 -17.85 -10.06 -17.16
CA ILE A 207 -17.67 -9.78 -15.72
C ILE A 207 -18.14 -10.99 -14.88
N GLU A 208 -19.34 -11.50 -15.14
CA GLU A 208 -19.90 -12.69 -14.48
C GLU A 208 -18.98 -13.91 -14.60
N SER A 209 -18.48 -14.15 -15.82
CA SER A 209 -17.58 -15.27 -16.13
C SER A 209 -16.25 -15.15 -15.39
N ILE A 210 -15.67 -13.94 -15.34
CA ILE A 210 -14.42 -13.64 -14.64
C ILE A 210 -14.63 -13.84 -13.13
N ILE A 211 -15.69 -13.27 -12.55
CA ILE A 211 -15.95 -13.38 -11.11
C ILE A 211 -16.21 -14.83 -10.71
N THR A 212 -17.04 -15.56 -11.44
CA THR A 212 -17.33 -16.97 -11.16
C THR A 212 -16.03 -17.79 -11.14
N LYS A 213 -15.09 -17.52 -12.05
CA LYS A 213 -13.78 -18.18 -12.08
C LYS A 213 -12.88 -17.74 -10.95
N ALA A 214 -12.88 -16.44 -10.60
CA ALA A 214 -12.10 -15.91 -9.49
C ALA A 214 -12.59 -16.45 -8.13
N ILE A 215 -13.90 -16.67 -7.95
CA ILE A 215 -14.46 -17.35 -6.77
C ILE A 215 -13.97 -18.80 -6.70
N ASN A 216 -14.03 -19.53 -7.81
CA ASN A 216 -13.62 -20.94 -7.86
C ASN A 216 -12.10 -21.14 -7.75
N ASN A 217 -11.31 -20.21 -8.27
CA ASN A 217 -9.85 -20.23 -8.21
C ASN A 217 -9.27 -18.81 -8.06
N PRO A 218 -9.17 -18.30 -6.82
CA PRO A 218 -8.69 -16.93 -6.55
C PRO A 218 -7.27 -16.66 -7.04
N ARG A 219 -6.43 -17.69 -7.20
CA ARG A 219 -5.04 -17.56 -7.69
C ARG A 219 -4.95 -17.05 -9.12
N LEU A 220 -6.04 -17.05 -9.87
CA LEU A 220 -6.11 -16.41 -11.20
C LEU A 220 -5.85 -14.90 -11.13
N LEU A 221 -6.09 -14.28 -9.95
CA LEU A 221 -5.80 -12.87 -9.69
C LEU A 221 -4.34 -12.59 -9.31
N GLY A 222 -3.54 -13.64 -9.13
CA GLY A 222 -2.18 -13.59 -8.61
C GLY A 222 -2.05 -14.27 -7.24
N ASP A 223 -0.81 -14.37 -6.77
CA ASP A 223 -0.52 -14.85 -5.43
C ASP A 223 -0.74 -13.72 -4.40
N PRO A 224 -1.32 -14.01 -3.22
CA PRO A 224 -1.52 -13.00 -2.19
C PRO A 224 -0.17 -12.45 -1.72
N ILE A 225 -0.15 -11.17 -1.34
CA ILE A 225 1.06 -10.52 -0.84
C ILE A 225 1.40 -11.16 0.50
N LYS A 226 2.48 -11.95 0.55
CA LYS A 226 2.98 -12.50 1.81
C LYS A 226 3.36 -11.33 2.72
N LYS A 227 2.75 -11.27 3.91
CA LYS A 227 3.36 -10.56 5.03
C LYS A 227 4.69 -11.25 5.29
N MET A 228 5.79 -10.53 5.10
CA MET A 228 7.11 -11.02 5.49
C MET A 228 7.16 -10.93 7.01
N PHE A 229 6.54 -11.90 7.69
CA PHE A 229 6.77 -12.09 9.12
C PHE A 229 8.23 -12.51 9.24
N VAL A 230 9.04 -11.65 9.86
CA VAL A 230 10.33 -12.04 10.41
C VAL A 230 9.99 -12.84 11.67
N ASP A 231 9.71 -14.12 11.49
CA ASP A 231 9.88 -15.09 12.57
C ASP A 231 11.31 -15.61 12.41
N ASP A 232 12.23 -14.87 13.02
CA ASP A 232 13.61 -15.29 13.21
C ASP A 232 13.59 -16.41 14.23
N HIS A 233 13.27 -17.64 13.80
CA HIS A 233 13.62 -18.95 14.40
C HIS A 233 12.96 -20.09 13.61
N SER A 234 13.34 -20.25 12.34
CA SER A 234 13.36 -21.58 11.72
C SER A 234 14.43 -21.58 10.64
N GLU A 235 15.58 -22.18 10.96
CA GLU A 235 16.51 -22.68 9.96
C GLU A 235 15.79 -23.80 9.19
N ASP A 236 15.03 -23.42 8.16
CA ASP A 236 14.61 -24.36 7.13
C ASP A 236 14.87 -23.72 5.75
N GLU A 237 16.13 -23.80 5.32
CA GLU A 237 16.55 -23.52 3.93
C GLU A 237 16.01 -24.57 2.92
N GLY A 238 14.97 -25.33 3.26
CA GLY A 238 14.48 -26.46 2.47
C GLY A 238 13.34 -26.18 1.48
N ASP A 239 12.48 -25.17 1.67
CA ASP A 239 11.16 -25.18 0.98
C ASP A 239 10.95 -24.14 -0.14
N VAL A 240 11.87 -23.17 -0.31
CA VAL A 240 11.75 -22.17 -1.40
C VAL A 240 12.05 -22.80 -2.77
N HIS A 241 12.88 -23.84 -2.83
CA HIS A 241 13.23 -24.51 -4.09
C HIS A 241 12.20 -25.57 -4.53
N ARG A 242 11.37 -26.11 -3.62
CA ARG A 242 10.45 -27.20 -3.94
C ARG A 242 9.20 -26.75 -4.70
N GLN A 243 8.74 -25.52 -4.47
CA GLN A 243 7.61 -24.93 -5.24
C GLN A 243 8.01 -24.55 -6.67
N ASN A 244 9.25 -24.14 -6.89
CA ASN A 244 9.76 -23.80 -8.23
C ASN A 244 10.14 -25.05 -9.04
N ALA A 245 10.60 -26.13 -8.41
CA ALA A 245 10.91 -27.39 -9.11
C ALA A 245 9.68 -28.07 -9.72
N ARG A 246 8.47 -27.91 -9.13
CA ARG A 246 7.21 -28.40 -9.72
C ARG A 246 6.73 -27.56 -10.92
N ARG A 247 7.32 -26.38 -11.16
CA ARG A 247 6.99 -25.50 -12.30
C ARG A 247 7.89 -25.71 -13.53
N LEU A 248 8.95 -26.51 -13.43
CA LEU A 248 9.87 -26.77 -14.56
C LEU A 248 9.24 -27.59 -15.70
N PHE A 249 8.11 -28.28 -15.47
CA PHE A 249 7.38 -29.05 -16.49
C PHE A 249 6.03 -28.44 -16.88
N VAL A 250 5.80 -27.19 -16.51
CA VAL A 250 4.57 -26.48 -16.81
C VAL A 250 4.88 -25.50 -17.94
N LEU A 251 4.74 -25.96 -19.18
CA LEU A 251 4.81 -25.12 -20.39
C LEU A 251 3.97 -23.85 -20.19
N ASP A 252 4.61 -22.68 -20.17
CA ASP A 252 4.15 -21.31 -20.55
C ASP A 252 2.66 -20.91 -20.40
N TRP A 253 1.85 -21.55 -19.58
CA TRP A 253 0.46 -21.15 -19.32
C TRP A 253 0.41 -20.20 -18.12
N LYS A 254 1.07 -19.03 -18.23
CA LYS A 254 0.70 -17.96 -17.31
C LYS A 254 -0.73 -17.53 -17.67
N PRO A 255 -1.70 -17.54 -16.72
CA PRO A 255 -3.01 -16.98 -16.98
C PRO A 255 -2.84 -15.52 -17.41
N GLU A 256 -3.68 -15.09 -18.33
CA GLU A 256 -3.69 -13.70 -18.78
C GLU A 256 -4.06 -12.82 -17.60
N ASP A 257 -3.26 -11.79 -17.38
CA ASP A 257 -3.35 -10.97 -16.19
C ASP A 257 -4.40 -9.88 -16.40
N LEU A 258 -5.31 -9.71 -15.43
CA LEU A 258 -6.27 -8.61 -15.43
C LEU A 258 -5.59 -7.24 -15.48
N THR A 259 -4.30 -7.16 -15.11
CA THR A 259 -3.51 -5.94 -15.28
C THR A 259 -3.34 -5.48 -16.73
N THR A 260 -3.75 -6.28 -17.71
CA THR A 260 -3.78 -5.90 -19.13
C THR A 260 -5.00 -5.06 -19.50
N LEU A 261 -6.05 -5.03 -18.66
CA LEU A 261 -7.25 -4.24 -18.89
C LEU A 261 -7.00 -2.74 -18.67
N SER A 262 -7.67 -1.90 -19.48
CA SER A 262 -7.73 -0.46 -19.22
C SER A 262 -8.55 -0.17 -17.96
N LEU A 263 -8.36 1.02 -17.38
CA LEU A 263 -9.03 1.40 -16.12
C LEU A 263 -10.57 1.29 -16.24
N GLN A 264 -11.12 1.65 -17.40
CA GLN A 264 -12.57 1.61 -17.68
C GLN A 264 -13.16 0.19 -17.56
N LEU A 265 -12.39 -0.83 -17.92
CA LEU A 265 -12.79 -2.23 -17.85
C LEU A 265 -12.41 -2.88 -16.52
N TYR A 266 -11.27 -2.48 -15.94
CA TYR A 266 -10.73 -3.05 -14.72
C TYR A 266 -11.52 -2.65 -13.47
N GLU A 267 -11.89 -1.37 -13.35
CA GLU A 267 -12.58 -0.86 -12.16
C GLU A 267 -13.94 -1.55 -11.90
N PRO A 268 -14.85 -1.72 -12.89
CA PRO A 268 -16.10 -2.43 -12.68
C PRO A 268 -15.91 -3.90 -12.26
N VAL A 269 -14.90 -4.58 -12.81
CA VAL A 269 -14.59 -5.98 -12.46
C VAL A 269 -14.21 -6.08 -10.99
N ILE A 270 -13.27 -5.26 -10.52
CA ILE A 270 -12.83 -5.30 -9.12
C ILE A 270 -13.96 -4.87 -8.17
N HIS A 271 -14.75 -3.87 -8.57
CA HIS A 271 -15.91 -3.43 -7.79
C HIS A 271 -16.90 -4.58 -7.58
N GLU A 272 -17.31 -5.27 -8.64
CA GLU A 272 -18.22 -6.42 -8.54
C GLU A 272 -17.59 -7.61 -7.79
N MET A 273 -16.29 -7.88 -7.96
CA MET A 273 -15.59 -8.90 -7.19
C MET A 273 -15.70 -8.68 -5.68
N SER A 274 -15.58 -7.41 -5.25
CA SER A 274 -15.67 -7.04 -3.83
C SER A 274 -17.06 -7.31 -3.24
N GLN A 275 -18.11 -7.22 -4.05
CA GLN A 275 -19.49 -7.46 -3.61
C GLN A 275 -19.88 -8.95 -3.60
N ARG A 276 -19.23 -9.76 -4.45
CA ARG A 276 -19.59 -11.17 -4.69
C ARG A 276 -18.73 -12.19 -3.94
N GLY A 277 -18.00 -11.74 -2.92
CA GLY A 277 -17.31 -12.63 -1.98
C GLY A 277 -15.99 -13.21 -2.49
N VAL A 278 -15.34 -12.58 -3.48
CA VAL A 278 -13.96 -12.92 -3.83
C VAL A 278 -13.05 -12.54 -2.65
N PRO A 279 -12.10 -13.39 -2.21
CA PRO A 279 -11.32 -13.10 -1.01
C PRO A 279 -10.46 -11.85 -1.17
N SER A 280 -10.46 -11.02 -0.13
CA SER A 280 -9.88 -9.67 -0.15
C SER A 280 -8.36 -9.65 -0.38
N GLU A 281 -7.66 -10.71 0.00
CA GLU A 281 -6.21 -10.88 -0.17
C GLU A 281 -5.83 -10.90 -1.65
N TYR A 282 -6.63 -11.57 -2.48
CA TYR A 282 -6.39 -11.72 -3.91
C TYR A 282 -6.80 -10.47 -4.69
N ILE A 283 -7.91 -9.84 -4.30
CA ILE A 283 -8.30 -8.52 -4.84
C ILE A 283 -7.19 -7.50 -4.59
N THR A 284 -6.70 -7.46 -3.35
CA THR A 284 -5.62 -6.55 -2.94
C THR A 284 -4.33 -6.81 -3.71
N ALA A 285 -3.97 -8.08 -3.91
CA ALA A 285 -2.81 -8.45 -4.73
C ALA A 285 -2.97 -8.01 -6.19
N SER A 286 -4.14 -8.21 -6.79
CA SER A 286 -4.45 -7.75 -8.16
C SER A 286 -4.31 -6.23 -8.27
N LEU A 287 -4.91 -5.47 -7.35
CA LEU A 287 -4.83 -4.01 -7.30
C LEU A 287 -3.38 -3.52 -7.17
N CYS A 288 -2.57 -4.18 -6.35
CA CYS A 288 -1.15 -3.84 -6.20
C CYS A 288 -0.35 -4.14 -7.46
N ASN A 289 -0.61 -5.26 -8.13
CA ASN A 289 0.04 -5.58 -9.39
C ASN A 289 -0.37 -4.59 -10.48
N TYR A 290 -1.64 -4.15 -10.47
CA TYR A 290 -2.14 -3.10 -11.35
C TYR A 290 -1.40 -1.78 -11.13
N ALA A 291 -1.33 -1.32 -9.87
CA ALA A 291 -0.59 -0.10 -9.51
C ALA A 291 0.90 -0.21 -9.85
N LYS A 292 1.56 -1.33 -9.56
CA LYS A 292 2.97 -1.58 -9.92
C LYS A 292 3.21 -1.45 -11.41
N LYS A 293 2.33 -2.05 -12.23
CA LYS A 293 2.47 -2.07 -13.69
C LYS A 293 2.23 -0.69 -14.30
N TRP A 294 1.20 0.02 -13.89
CA TRP A 294 0.76 1.26 -14.56
C TRP A 294 1.30 2.54 -13.91
N VAL A 295 1.58 2.51 -12.60
CA VAL A 295 2.04 3.66 -11.82
C VAL A 295 3.54 3.56 -11.50
N PHE A 296 3.99 2.48 -10.87
CA PHE A 296 5.35 2.45 -10.27
C PHE A 296 6.47 2.13 -11.27
N SER A 297 6.20 1.33 -12.28
CA SER A 297 7.16 0.88 -13.32
C SER A 297 7.82 2.02 -14.13
N SER A 298 7.35 3.26 -13.98
CA SER A 298 7.65 4.37 -14.88
C SER A 298 8.55 5.45 -14.27
N PHE A 299 9.04 5.27 -13.04
CA PHE A 299 10.01 6.17 -12.41
C PHE A 299 11.44 5.63 -12.60
N THR A 300 11.91 5.62 -13.85
CA THR A 300 13.35 5.64 -14.10
C THR A 300 13.80 7.08 -14.05
N GLU A 301 14.64 7.41 -13.06
CA GLU A 301 15.19 8.76 -12.87
C GLU A 301 15.79 9.30 -14.17
N GLY A 302 15.17 10.33 -14.76
CA GLY A 302 15.73 11.06 -15.91
C GLY A 302 14.76 11.37 -17.05
N GLU A 303 13.65 10.66 -17.21
CA GLU A 303 12.68 10.94 -18.27
C GLU A 303 11.59 11.93 -17.83
N LYS A 304 11.42 13.02 -18.57
CA LYS A 304 10.32 13.99 -18.37
C LYS A 304 8.99 13.30 -18.68
N MET A 305 8.27 12.90 -17.62
CA MET A 305 6.94 12.31 -17.72
C MET A 305 5.96 13.23 -18.45
N SER A 306 5.29 12.73 -19.50
CA SER A 306 4.27 13.51 -20.22
C SER A 306 3.08 13.86 -19.31
N ILE A 307 2.46 15.02 -19.55
CA ILE A 307 1.29 15.49 -18.76
C ILE A 307 0.15 14.47 -18.81
N TYR A 308 -0.12 13.91 -19.99
CA TYR A 308 -1.16 12.90 -20.19
C TYR A 308 -0.91 11.64 -19.37
N ARG A 309 0.34 11.15 -19.35
CA ARG A 309 0.70 9.96 -18.58
C ARG A 309 0.62 10.20 -17.08
N ARG A 310 1.08 11.36 -16.59
CA ARG A 310 0.93 11.77 -15.19
C ARG A 310 -0.56 11.79 -14.79
N LYS A 311 -1.43 12.36 -15.63
CA LYS A 311 -2.88 12.39 -15.39
C LYS A 311 -3.48 10.99 -15.32
N SER A 312 -3.15 10.12 -16.28
CA SER A 312 -3.62 8.73 -16.28
C SER A 312 -3.13 7.95 -15.05
N GLN A 313 -1.87 8.12 -14.63
CA GLN A 313 -1.33 7.49 -13.42
C GLN A 313 -2.03 7.96 -12.15
N LYS A 314 -2.34 9.26 -12.06
CA LYS A 314 -3.13 9.83 -10.98
C LYS A 314 -4.52 9.18 -10.91
N GLU A 315 -5.24 9.13 -12.04
CA GLU A 315 -6.58 8.52 -12.11
C GLU A 315 -6.57 7.03 -11.69
N ILE A 316 -5.55 6.29 -12.12
CA ILE A 316 -5.36 4.88 -11.74
C ILE A 316 -5.12 4.74 -10.23
N LEU A 317 -4.23 5.56 -9.66
CA LEU A 317 -3.91 5.49 -8.24
C LEU A 317 -5.11 5.86 -7.35
N GLU A 318 -5.89 6.86 -7.77
CA GLU A 318 -7.14 7.25 -7.10
C GLU A 318 -8.20 6.15 -7.16
N ALA A 319 -8.31 5.45 -8.30
CA ALA A 319 -9.20 4.30 -8.41
C ALA A 319 -8.73 3.11 -7.56
N VAL A 320 -7.43 2.84 -7.53
CA VAL A 320 -6.86 1.79 -6.67
C VAL A 320 -7.17 2.06 -5.20
N GLU A 321 -6.98 3.29 -4.71
CA GLU A 321 -7.30 3.63 -3.31
C GLU A 321 -8.78 3.37 -2.98
N ARG A 322 -9.68 3.81 -3.87
CA ARG A 322 -11.14 3.63 -3.72
C ARG A 322 -11.56 2.17 -3.68
N LEU A 323 -10.89 1.32 -4.45
CA LEU A 323 -11.20 -0.11 -4.58
C LEU A 323 -10.51 -0.99 -3.52
N LEU A 324 -9.51 -0.46 -2.79
CA LEU A 324 -8.80 -1.23 -1.77
C LEU A 324 -9.75 -1.63 -0.62
N PRO A 325 -9.79 -2.92 -0.21
CA PRO A 325 -10.60 -3.35 0.94
C PRO A 325 -10.21 -2.62 2.23
N HIS A 326 -11.16 -2.30 3.10
CA HIS A 326 -10.89 -1.62 4.38
C HIS A 326 -10.28 -2.51 5.47
N VAL A 327 -10.03 -3.79 5.16
CA VAL A 327 -9.47 -4.79 6.08
C VAL A 327 -7.99 -4.47 6.36
N GLN A 328 -7.62 -4.46 7.65
CA GLN A 328 -6.25 -4.21 8.09
C GLN A 328 -5.34 -5.39 7.78
N GLY A 329 -4.05 -5.11 7.49
CA GLY A 329 -3.04 -6.15 7.35
C GLY A 329 -3.03 -6.89 6.01
N LEU A 330 -3.81 -6.48 5.01
CA LEU A 330 -3.68 -7.06 3.66
C LEU A 330 -2.45 -6.55 2.90
N LEU A 331 -1.94 -5.38 3.28
CA LEU A 331 -0.80 -4.72 2.66
C LEU A 331 0.32 -4.47 3.67
N PRO A 332 1.59 -4.71 3.30
CA PRO A 332 2.73 -4.23 4.08
C PRO A 332 2.65 -2.71 4.25
N CYS A 333 2.96 -2.23 5.45
CA CYS A 333 2.94 -0.79 5.75
C CYS A 333 3.88 0.00 4.82
N THR A 334 5.06 -0.57 4.50
CA THR A 334 6.02 -0.01 3.54
C THR A 334 5.42 0.25 2.15
N LEU A 335 4.58 -0.65 1.63
CA LEU A 335 3.92 -0.50 0.33
C LEU A 335 2.83 0.58 0.36
N LEU A 336 2.13 0.75 1.49
CA LEU A 336 1.19 1.86 1.66
C LEU A 336 1.92 3.22 1.67
N PHE A 337 3.07 3.30 2.33
CA PHE A 337 3.92 4.50 2.28
C PHE A 337 4.43 4.77 0.86
N GLU A 338 4.82 3.74 0.12
CA GLU A 338 5.18 3.87 -1.30
C GLU A 338 4.02 4.45 -2.12
N MET A 339 2.81 3.88 -1.98
CA MET A 339 1.58 4.38 -2.63
C MET A 339 1.29 5.84 -2.27
N LEU A 340 1.40 6.20 -0.99
CA LEU A 340 1.21 7.58 -0.53
C LEU A 340 2.23 8.53 -1.16
N ARG A 341 3.51 8.13 -1.23
CA ARG A 341 4.55 8.95 -1.89
C ARG A 341 4.22 9.18 -3.36
N PHE A 342 3.76 8.16 -4.08
CA PHE A 342 3.27 8.34 -5.45
C PHE A 342 2.04 9.25 -5.52
N ALA A 343 1.11 9.15 -4.57
CA ALA A 343 -0.08 10.01 -4.51
C ALA A 343 0.30 11.49 -4.31
N ILE A 344 1.33 11.78 -3.50
CA ILE A 344 1.82 13.14 -3.29
C ILE A 344 2.54 13.64 -4.55
N VAL A 345 3.44 12.84 -5.15
CA VAL A 345 4.21 13.22 -6.36
C VAL A 345 3.32 13.43 -7.58
N LEU A 346 2.23 12.66 -7.72
CA LEU A 346 1.26 12.78 -8.80
C LEU A 346 0.18 13.84 -8.53
N GLU A 347 0.24 14.52 -7.37
CA GLU A 347 -0.77 15.50 -6.93
C GLU A 347 -2.19 14.91 -6.96
N ALA A 348 -2.35 13.69 -6.44
CA ALA A 348 -3.65 13.04 -6.29
C ALA A 348 -4.59 13.85 -5.38
N SER A 349 -5.89 13.56 -5.50
CA SER A 349 -6.95 14.16 -4.69
C SER A 349 -6.64 14.07 -3.19
N SER A 350 -7.16 15.03 -2.42
CA SER A 350 -7.07 15.00 -0.95
C SER A 350 -7.69 13.73 -0.37
N ASP A 351 -8.77 13.24 -0.98
CA ASP A 351 -9.47 12.04 -0.53
C ASP A 351 -8.60 10.79 -0.69
N CYS A 352 -7.94 10.64 -1.84
CA CYS A 352 -7.00 9.56 -2.09
C CYS A 352 -5.81 9.58 -1.10
N ARG A 353 -5.19 10.76 -0.91
CA ARG A 353 -4.09 10.90 0.06
C ARG A 353 -4.54 10.57 1.48
N ASN A 354 -5.67 11.12 1.91
CA ASN A 354 -6.24 10.85 3.23
C ASN A 354 -6.64 9.36 3.40
N GLY A 355 -7.10 8.70 2.33
CA GLY A 355 -7.40 7.27 2.33
C GLY A 355 -6.17 6.42 2.62
N PHE A 356 -5.03 6.72 1.98
CA PHE A 356 -3.76 6.09 2.32
C PHE A 356 -3.27 6.46 3.73
N GLU A 357 -3.32 7.73 4.13
CA GLU A 357 -2.93 8.19 5.47
C GLU A 357 -3.74 7.45 6.58
N MET A 358 -5.05 7.26 6.38
CA MET A 358 -5.91 6.52 7.28
C MET A 358 -5.53 5.04 7.36
N ARG A 359 -5.22 4.40 6.23
CA ARG A 359 -4.81 2.99 6.19
C ARG A 359 -3.46 2.78 6.86
N ILE A 360 -2.51 3.68 6.63
CA ILE A 360 -1.21 3.68 7.31
C ILE A 360 -1.42 3.89 8.81
N GLY A 361 -2.22 4.88 9.22
CA GLY A 361 -2.51 5.14 10.63
C GLY A 361 -3.06 3.91 11.36
N LYS A 362 -3.86 3.06 10.71
CA LYS A 362 -4.40 1.83 11.30
C LYS A 362 -3.36 0.74 11.59
N GLN A 363 -2.19 0.78 10.96
CA GLN A 363 -1.11 -0.22 11.09
C GLN A 363 0.26 0.46 11.24
N LEU A 364 0.26 1.65 11.87
CA LEU A 364 1.47 2.45 12.05
C LEU A 364 2.50 1.75 12.94
N ASP A 365 2.05 0.82 13.79
CA ASP A 365 2.90 -0.05 14.61
C ASP A 365 3.83 -0.97 13.79
N GLU A 366 3.52 -1.21 12.51
CA GLU A 366 4.35 -2.02 11.60
C GLU A 366 5.37 -1.19 10.79
N ALA A 367 5.39 0.14 10.96
CA ALA A 367 6.22 1.05 10.17
C ALA A 367 7.63 1.23 10.75
N LYS A 368 8.58 1.67 9.91
CA LYS A 368 9.94 2.06 10.33
C LYS A 368 10.13 3.56 10.20
N ALA A 369 11.06 4.15 10.96
CA ALA A 369 11.32 5.60 10.91
C ALA A 369 11.61 6.12 9.49
N LYS A 370 12.28 5.30 8.66
CA LYS A 370 12.55 5.59 7.25
C LYS A 370 11.30 5.76 6.39
N ASP A 371 10.20 5.10 6.76
CA ASP A 371 8.94 5.20 6.01
C ASP A 371 8.25 6.56 6.24
N LEU A 372 8.48 7.19 7.41
CA LEU A 372 7.95 8.52 7.77
C LEU A 372 8.73 9.67 7.11
N LEU A 373 9.91 9.38 6.53
CA LEU A 373 10.75 10.36 5.82
C LEU A 373 10.16 10.70 4.44
N ILE A 374 8.94 11.23 4.42
CA ILE A 374 8.22 11.65 3.21
C ILE A 374 8.78 13.02 2.78
N PRO A 375 9.39 13.15 1.59
CA PRO A 375 9.97 14.42 1.15
C PRO A 375 8.91 15.50 0.95
N SER A 376 9.19 16.74 1.37
CA SER A 376 8.34 17.89 1.07
C SER A 376 8.40 18.22 -0.43
N LEU A 377 7.24 18.46 -1.06
CA LEU A 377 7.15 18.87 -2.47
C LEU A 377 6.81 20.36 -2.56
N GLY A 378 7.71 21.15 -3.16
CA GLY A 378 7.52 22.59 -3.36
C GLY A 378 8.81 23.36 -3.67
N TYR A 379 8.66 24.60 -4.15
CA TYR A 379 9.78 25.51 -4.49
C TYR A 379 10.36 26.25 -3.27
N ALA A 380 9.57 26.42 -2.20
CA ALA A 380 10.00 27.04 -0.94
C ALA A 380 10.31 25.94 0.09
N ARG A 381 11.49 25.31 -0.04
CA ARG A 381 11.91 24.25 0.89
C ARG A 381 12.44 24.88 2.18
N GLU A 382 11.55 25.13 3.13
CA GLU A 382 11.92 25.44 4.51
C GLU A 382 12.17 24.17 5.34
N VAL A 383 11.65 23.00 4.98
CA VAL A 383 11.86 21.76 5.76
C VAL A 383 12.03 20.58 4.82
N GLN A 384 12.93 19.64 5.14
CA GLN A 384 13.26 18.51 4.26
C GLN A 384 12.10 17.50 4.07
N TYR A 385 11.22 17.38 5.08
CA TYR A 385 10.18 16.36 5.15
C TYR A 385 8.77 16.96 5.35
N ASP A 386 7.74 16.28 4.84
CA ASP A 386 6.33 16.63 5.02
C ASP A 386 5.84 16.20 6.41
N ILE A 387 6.11 17.05 7.40
CA ILE A 387 5.75 16.81 8.79
C ILE A 387 4.23 16.83 8.99
N ASP A 388 3.48 17.62 8.21
CA ASP A 388 2.03 17.68 8.33
C ASP A 388 1.36 16.38 7.87
N CYS A 389 1.91 15.72 6.85
CA CYS A 389 1.51 14.37 6.48
C CYS A 389 1.70 13.38 7.64
N VAL A 390 2.85 13.40 8.31
CA VAL A 390 3.11 12.54 9.47
C VAL A 390 2.13 12.83 10.61
N LYS A 391 1.86 14.12 10.92
CA LYS A 391 0.85 14.51 11.91
C LYS A 391 -0.54 13.95 11.58
N ARG A 392 -0.97 13.97 10.31
CA ARG A 392 -2.26 13.39 9.89
C ARG A 392 -2.29 11.87 10.05
N ILE A 393 -1.23 11.17 9.67
CA ILE A 393 -1.11 9.71 9.84
C ILE A 393 -1.20 9.33 11.32
N VAL A 394 -0.45 10.02 12.18
CA VAL A 394 -0.47 9.80 13.63
C VAL A 394 -1.85 10.11 14.22
N LYS A 395 -2.52 11.17 13.75
CA LYS A 395 -3.91 11.46 14.13
C LYS A 395 -4.85 10.29 13.79
N HIS A 396 -4.74 9.71 12.59
CA HIS A 396 -5.54 8.55 12.17
C HIS A 396 -5.25 7.30 13.01
N PHE A 397 -4.00 7.09 13.42
CA PHE A 397 -3.65 6.07 14.40
C PHE A 397 -4.46 6.28 15.68
N TYR A 398 -4.40 7.46 16.29
CA TYR A 398 -5.17 7.72 17.50
C TYR A 398 -6.69 7.53 17.30
N GLU A 399 -7.28 8.10 16.24
CA GLU A 399 -8.72 7.96 15.98
C GLU A 399 -9.15 6.49 15.87
N SER A 400 -8.30 5.64 15.29
CA SER A 400 -8.55 4.20 15.18
C SER A 400 -8.44 3.44 16.51
N PHE A 401 -7.70 3.98 17.47
CA PHE A 401 -7.45 3.40 18.81
C PHE A 401 -8.43 3.91 19.88
N SER A 402 -9.30 4.87 19.54
CA SER A 402 -10.29 5.47 20.46
C SER A 402 -11.46 4.54 20.85
N ALA A 403 -11.46 3.27 20.42
CA ALA A 403 -12.47 2.29 20.84
C ALA A 403 -12.24 1.85 22.31
N PRO A 404 -13.28 1.61 23.13
CA PRO A 404 -13.18 1.63 24.60
C PRO A 404 -12.46 0.44 25.26
N ARG A 405 -11.73 -0.39 24.49
CA ARG A 405 -11.10 -1.60 25.00
C ARG A 405 -9.58 -1.45 24.97
N ILE A 406 -9.01 -1.08 26.12
CA ILE A 406 -7.57 -1.21 26.36
C ILE A 406 -7.29 -2.71 26.42
N SER A 407 -6.81 -3.28 25.30
CA SER A 407 -6.25 -4.63 25.27
C SER A 407 -4.73 -4.54 25.46
N ALA A 408 -4.09 -5.61 25.96
CA ALA A 408 -2.63 -5.66 26.05
C ALA A 408 -1.96 -5.45 24.68
N SER A 409 -2.60 -5.90 23.60
CA SER A 409 -2.15 -5.65 22.22
C SER A 409 -2.14 -4.15 21.88
N ASN A 410 -3.14 -3.38 22.31
CA ASN A 410 -3.19 -1.94 22.04
C ASN A 410 -2.07 -1.19 22.78
N ILE A 411 -1.66 -1.64 23.96
CA ILE A 411 -0.54 -1.07 24.70
C ILE A 411 0.77 -1.30 23.93
N ALA A 412 1.01 -2.53 23.46
CA ALA A 412 2.21 -2.85 22.67
C ALA A 412 2.31 -2.01 21.39
N LYS A 413 1.19 -1.85 20.65
CA LYS A 413 1.13 -0.98 19.47
C LYS A 413 1.41 0.48 19.79
N SER A 414 0.88 0.98 20.91
CA SER A 414 1.13 2.35 21.36
C SER A 414 2.60 2.58 21.73
N ILE A 415 3.26 1.59 22.34
CA ILE A 415 4.70 1.63 22.63
C ILE A 415 5.51 1.67 21.34
N ALA A 416 5.20 0.79 20.38
CA ALA A 416 5.89 0.74 19.09
C ALA A 416 5.74 2.06 18.30
N VAL A 417 4.55 2.69 18.34
CA VAL A 417 4.35 3.99 17.70
C VAL A 417 5.07 5.13 18.45
N ALA A 418 5.16 5.09 19.78
CA ALA A 418 5.97 6.05 20.53
C ALA A 418 7.45 5.95 20.13
N GLU A 419 8.00 4.73 20.02
CA GLU A 419 9.36 4.47 19.50
C GLU A 419 9.56 5.06 18.12
N LEU A 420 8.65 4.75 17.21
CA LEU A 420 8.69 5.21 15.84
C LEU A 420 8.70 6.74 15.75
N ILE A 421 7.89 7.42 16.56
CA ILE A 421 7.84 8.88 16.60
C ILE A 421 9.12 9.45 17.21
N GLU A 422 9.69 8.85 18.25
CA GLU A 422 10.98 9.27 18.84
C GLU A 422 12.15 9.11 17.86
N GLU A 423 12.19 8.00 17.12
CA GLU A 423 13.17 7.75 16.06
C GLU A 423 13.01 8.75 14.92
N PHE A 424 11.79 8.98 14.44
CA PHE A 424 11.51 10.00 13.44
C PHE A 424 11.91 11.39 13.95
N LEU A 425 11.54 11.74 15.18
CA LEU A 425 11.87 13.02 15.80
C LEU A 425 13.39 13.23 15.88
N THR A 426 14.14 12.17 16.15
CA THR A 426 15.62 12.19 16.16
C THR A 426 16.19 12.56 14.79
N GLU A 427 15.61 12.05 13.71
CA GLU A 427 16.02 12.36 12.33
C GLU A 427 15.70 13.83 11.97
N VAL A 428 14.45 14.27 12.17
CA VAL A 428 14.06 15.67 11.86
C VAL A 428 14.70 16.69 12.81
N ALA A 429 15.08 16.32 14.03
CA ALA A 429 15.83 17.19 14.95
C ALA A 429 17.18 17.65 14.37
N SER A 430 17.71 16.92 13.39
CA SER A 430 18.95 17.29 12.70
C SER A 430 18.77 18.38 11.64
N ASP A 431 17.52 18.69 11.25
CA ASP A 431 17.17 19.73 10.28
C ASP A 431 17.19 21.11 10.94
N ILE A 432 18.11 21.98 10.49
CA ILE A 432 18.35 23.31 11.06
C ILE A 432 17.12 24.21 10.91
N ASP A 433 16.32 23.98 9.88
CA ASP A 433 15.16 24.81 9.58
C ASP A 433 13.89 24.35 10.32
N LEU A 434 13.98 23.27 11.13
CA LEU A 434 12.89 22.79 11.96
C LEU A 434 12.52 23.79 13.07
N LYS A 435 11.29 24.32 12.99
CA LYS A 435 10.72 25.28 13.95
C LYS A 435 10.43 24.61 15.31
N VAL A 436 10.64 25.36 16.40
CA VAL A 436 10.42 24.95 17.79
C VAL A 436 9.01 24.39 18.00
N GLU A 437 7.98 25.11 17.54
CA GLU A 437 6.58 24.70 17.64
C GLU A 437 6.31 23.32 17.01
N THR A 438 6.98 23.04 15.88
CA THR A 438 6.82 21.78 15.16
C THR A 438 7.53 20.63 15.90
N PHE A 439 8.73 20.88 16.43
CA PHE A 439 9.44 19.94 17.29
C PHE A 439 8.60 19.58 18.52
N ILE A 440 8.08 20.58 19.24
CA ILE A 440 7.22 20.40 20.41
C ILE A 440 5.98 19.58 20.05
N THR A 441 5.31 19.89 18.93
CA THR A 441 4.13 19.13 18.50
C THR A 441 4.44 17.65 18.27
N LEU A 442 5.58 17.32 17.65
CA LEU A 442 6.01 15.94 17.43
C LEU A 442 6.35 15.23 18.75
N ALA A 443 7.07 15.92 19.64
CA ALA A 443 7.40 15.42 20.97
C ALA A 443 6.14 15.16 21.82
N GLU A 444 5.15 16.06 21.79
CA GLU A 444 3.86 15.88 22.46
C GLU A 444 3.12 14.63 21.95
N MET A 445 3.20 14.32 20.65
CA MET A 445 2.61 13.09 20.10
C MET A 445 3.31 11.84 20.64
N SER A 446 4.64 11.81 20.72
CA SER A 446 5.35 10.68 21.35
C SER A 446 4.94 10.51 22.83
N VAL A 447 4.91 11.60 23.59
CA VAL A 447 4.46 11.58 25.00
C VAL A 447 3.04 11.05 25.09
N ALA A 448 2.14 11.51 24.21
CA ALA A 448 0.76 11.02 24.17
C ALA A 448 0.65 9.52 23.87
N ALA A 449 1.49 8.97 22.98
CA ALA A 449 1.55 7.53 22.69
C ALA A 449 2.09 6.70 23.88
N SER A 450 2.85 7.30 24.78
CA SER A 450 3.46 6.63 25.94
C SER A 450 2.74 6.91 27.27
N LEU A 451 1.62 7.62 27.26
CA LEU A 451 0.83 7.88 28.47
C LEU A 451 0.28 6.58 29.06
N GLY A 452 0.60 6.31 30.33
CA GLY A 452 0.19 5.10 31.04
C GLY A 452 1.06 3.86 30.77
N THR A 453 2.15 3.99 30.03
CA THR A 453 3.15 2.93 29.86
C THR A 453 4.36 3.19 30.76
N HIS A 454 5.03 2.12 31.20
CA HIS A 454 6.30 2.15 31.94
C HIS A 454 7.52 2.32 31.02
N ARG A 455 7.33 2.90 29.83
CA ARG A 455 8.36 3.08 28.81
C ARG A 455 9.40 4.11 29.27
N SER A 456 10.66 3.93 28.87
CA SER A 456 11.69 4.94 29.06
C SER A 456 11.52 6.15 28.12
N SER A 457 11.94 7.33 28.58
CA SER A 457 11.91 8.59 27.81
C SER A 457 13.25 8.91 27.13
N ASP A 458 14.10 7.90 26.93
CA ASP A 458 15.46 8.07 26.44
C ASP A 458 15.50 8.53 24.97
N GLY A 459 14.60 7.99 24.14
CA GLY A 459 14.47 8.39 22.73
C GLY A 459 14.11 9.87 22.60
N LEU A 460 13.16 10.34 23.42
CA LEU A 460 12.78 11.74 23.48
C LEU A 460 13.95 12.63 23.96
N TYR A 461 14.67 12.23 25.01
CA TYR A 461 15.85 12.96 25.47
C TYR A 461 16.91 13.08 24.37
N LYS A 462 17.21 11.97 23.66
CA LYS A 462 18.16 11.96 22.56
C LYS A 462 17.76 12.95 21.45
N ALA A 463 16.48 12.99 21.10
CA ALA A 463 15.99 13.93 20.09
C ALA A 463 16.10 15.39 20.56
N ILE A 464 15.78 15.68 21.82
CA ILE A 464 15.97 17.01 22.43
C ILE A 464 17.45 17.40 22.39
N ASP A 465 18.35 16.50 22.78
CA ASP A 465 19.78 16.78 22.80
C ASP A 465 20.32 17.12 21.40
N ILE A 466 19.90 16.37 20.38
CA ILE A 466 20.29 16.63 18.99
C ILE A 466 19.73 17.97 18.51
N TYR A 467 18.47 18.27 18.80
CA TYR A 467 17.84 19.54 18.45
C TYR A 467 18.60 20.73 19.06
N LEU A 468 18.90 20.66 20.36
CA LEU A 468 19.68 21.69 21.05
C LEU A 468 21.12 21.81 20.52
N ASN A 469 21.71 20.73 20.00
CA ASN A 469 23.04 20.79 19.36
C ASN A 469 23.01 21.58 18.04
N LYS A 470 21.97 21.34 17.23
CA LYS A 470 21.83 21.88 15.87
C LYS A 470 21.26 23.30 15.88
N HIS A 471 20.45 23.63 16.87
CA HIS A 471 19.76 24.91 17.01
C HIS A 471 20.39 25.76 18.12
N ARG A 472 21.69 26.05 17.99
CA ARG A 472 22.44 26.84 18.99
C ARG A 472 21.96 28.28 19.14
N HIS A 473 21.11 28.75 18.22
CA HIS A 473 20.55 30.09 18.21
C HIS A 473 19.31 30.24 19.11
N LEU A 474 18.80 29.16 19.69
CA LEU A 474 17.63 29.19 20.57
C LEU A 474 17.89 30.02 21.83
N THR A 475 16.87 30.77 22.23
CA THR A 475 16.82 31.50 23.49
C THR A 475 16.69 30.56 24.69
N GLU A 476 17.01 31.04 25.89
CA GLU A 476 16.84 30.25 27.12
C GLU A 476 15.38 29.81 27.31
N SER A 477 14.42 30.69 26.99
CA SER A 477 12.99 30.38 27.05
C SER A 477 12.59 29.24 26.10
N GLU A 478 13.07 29.25 24.86
CA GLU A 478 12.76 28.18 23.89
C GLU A 478 13.42 26.86 24.30
N ARG A 479 14.64 26.91 24.87
CA ARG A 479 15.30 25.72 25.42
C ARG A 479 14.53 25.14 26.60
N GLU A 480 13.99 25.98 27.47
CA GLU A 480 13.09 25.55 28.54
C GLU A 480 11.81 24.92 28.00
N GLU A 481 11.18 25.53 27.00
CA GLU A 481 9.94 25.03 26.39
C GLU A 481 10.13 23.64 25.76
N VAL A 482 11.20 23.45 24.99
CA VAL A 482 11.55 22.16 24.38
C VAL A 482 11.82 21.10 25.46
N CYS A 483 12.50 21.45 26.55
CA CYS A 483 12.83 20.51 27.61
C CYS A 483 11.67 20.21 28.56
N GLN A 484 10.60 21.00 28.55
CA GLN A 484 9.45 20.84 29.46
C GLN A 484 8.73 19.49 29.28
N LEU A 485 8.81 18.92 28.08
CA LEU A 485 8.18 17.64 27.73
C LEU A 485 8.92 16.41 28.29
N LEU A 486 10.14 16.59 28.81
CA LEU A 486 10.99 15.50 29.29
C LEU A 486 10.56 15.01 30.68
N ASP A 487 10.07 13.78 30.77
CA ASP A 487 9.83 13.11 32.06
C ASP A 487 11.13 12.45 32.56
N CYS A 488 11.86 13.19 33.40
CA CYS A 488 13.12 12.73 33.98
C CYS A 488 12.97 11.43 34.79
N GLN A 489 11.78 11.11 35.32
CA GLN A 489 11.55 9.89 36.12
C GLN A 489 11.58 8.62 35.29
N LYS A 490 11.27 8.74 33.99
CA LYS A 490 11.26 7.64 33.03
C LYS A 490 12.56 7.51 32.26
N MET A 491 13.58 8.31 32.56
CA MET A 491 14.88 8.18 31.91
C MET A 491 15.71 7.05 32.53
N SER A 492 16.50 6.38 31.71
CA SER A 492 17.51 5.43 32.17
C SER A 492 18.64 6.14 32.92
N ILE A 493 19.43 5.34 33.63
CA ILE A 493 20.60 5.81 34.38
C ILE A 493 21.61 6.50 33.46
N GLU A 494 21.89 5.87 32.31
CA GLU A 494 22.83 6.38 31.30
C GLU A 494 22.35 7.72 30.72
N ALA A 495 21.06 7.82 30.40
CA ALA A 495 20.47 9.04 29.90
C ALA A 495 20.49 10.17 30.95
N CYS A 496 20.23 9.85 32.22
CA CYS A 496 20.32 10.81 33.33
C CYS A 496 21.77 11.31 33.53
N GLU A 497 22.76 10.43 33.43
CA GLU A 497 24.17 10.82 33.56
C GLU A 497 24.60 11.74 32.41
N HIS A 498 24.23 11.40 31.18
CA HIS A 498 24.48 12.27 30.02
C HIS A 498 23.80 13.63 30.20
N ALA A 499 22.54 13.66 30.64
CA ALA A 499 21.79 14.90 30.90
C ALA A 499 22.37 15.73 32.06
N GLY A 500 22.88 15.09 33.12
CA GLY A 500 23.53 15.78 34.25
C GLY A 500 24.78 16.56 33.84
N ASN A 501 25.49 16.08 32.82
CA ASN A 501 26.71 16.69 32.30
C ASN A 501 26.47 17.58 31.05
N ASN A 502 25.23 17.74 30.62
CA ASN A 502 24.91 18.43 29.38
C ASN A 502 24.75 19.94 29.57
N GLU A 503 25.78 20.71 29.19
CA GLU A 503 25.79 22.18 29.24
C GLU A 503 24.72 22.83 28.35
N ARG A 504 24.13 22.08 27.41
CA ARG A 504 23.07 22.55 26.51
C ARG A 504 21.67 22.48 27.14
N LEU A 505 21.50 21.86 28.30
CA LEU A 505 20.22 21.86 29.00
C LEU A 505 20.09 23.10 29.92
N PRO A 506 18.86 23.63 30.12
CA PRO A 506 18.60 24.62 31.15
C PRO A 506 18.96 24.09 32.54
N LEU A 507 19.55 24.93 33.40
CA LEU A 507 19.99 24.54 34.76
C LEU A 507 18.87 23.88 35.58
N ARG A 508 17.64 24.37 35.42
CA ARG A 508 16.46 23.81 36.08
C ARG A 508 16.24 22.32 35.75
N VAL A 509 16.44 21.94 34.49
CA VAL A 509 16.28 20.57 34.00
C VAL A 509 17.42 19.69 34.52
N VAL A 510 18.66 20.19 34.48
CA VAL A 510 19.83 19.48 35.01
C VAL A 510 19.64 19.15 36.50
N VAL A 511 19.20 20.13 37.30
CA VAL A 511 18.92 19.92 38.73
C VAL A 511 17.82 18.88 38.94
N GLN A 512 16.77 18.89 38.11
CA GLN A 512 15.69 17.90 38.17
C GLN A 512 16.19 16.48 37.86
N VAL A 513 17.03 16.32 36.83
CA VAL A 513 17.65 15.04 36.47
C VAL A 513 18.54 14.52 37.60
N LEU A 514 19.41 15.36 38.15
CA LEU A 514 20.30 14.97 39.25
C LEU A 514 19.51 14.54 40.50
N PHE A 515 18.41 15.23 40.80
CA PHE A 515 17.53 14.86 41.90
C PHE A 515 16.84 13.50 41.68
N VAL A 516 16.32 13.25 40.47
CA VAL A 516 15.76 11.93 40.13
C VAL A 516 16.82 10.84 40.22
N ARG A 517 18.04 11.11 39.75
CA ARG A 517 19.16 10.17 39.86
C ARG A 517 19.47 9.83 41.32
N GLN A 518 19.47 10.83 42.21
CA GLN A 518 19.69 10.63 43.64
C GLN A 518 18.59 9.75 44.27
N LEU A 519 17.32 9.96 43.88
CA LEU A 519 16.20 9.12 44.33
C LEU A 519 16.33 7.67 43.85
N GLN A 520 16.64 7.45 42.57
CA GLN A 520 16.84 6.11 42.02
C GLN A 520 18.00 5.37 42.70
N LEU A 521 19.11 6.07 42.98
CA LEU A 521 20.26 5.49 43.70
C LEU A 521 19.87 5.05 45.12
N ARG A 522 19.09 5.87 45.83
CA ARG A 522 18.57 5.53 47.16
C ARG A 522 17.68 4.30 47.11
N ASP A 523 16.76 4.23 46.16
CA ASP A 523 15.82 3.12 46.05
C ASP A 523 16.54 1.80 45.71
N THR A 524 17.59 1.84 44.88
CA THR A 524 18.46 0.67 44.62
C THR A 524 19.21 0.26 45.88
N ILE A 525 19.82 1.20 46.60
CA ILE A 525 20.52 0.90 47.87
C ILE A 525 19.56 0.32 48.91
N MET A 526 18.34 0.87 49.03
CA MET A 526 17.33 0.34 49.95
C MET A 526 16.89 -1.07 49.57
N LYS A 527 16.74 -1.37 48.28
CA LYS A 527 16.42 -2.73 47.79
C LYS A 527 17.55 -3.72 48.07
N GLU A 528 18.81 -3.31 47.91
CA GLU A 528 19.95 -4.17 48.25
C GLU A 528 20.04 -4.40 49.76
N VAL A 529 19.89 -3.35 50.58
CA VAL A 529 19.89 -3.47 52.05
C VAL A 529 18.74 -4.35 52.56
N GLN A 530 17.57 -4.32 51.90
CA GLN A 530 16.44 -5.21 52.23
C GLN A 530 16.65 -6.65 51.75
N GLY A 531 17.33 -6.84 50.61
CA GLY A 531 17.72 -8.17 50.09
C GLY A 531 18.70 -8.92 50.98
N PHE A 532 19.49 -8.22 51.80
CA PHE A 532 20.34 -8.84 52.83
C PHE A 532 19.60 -9.33 54.08
N SER A 533 18.28 -9.09 54.20
CA SER A 533 17.49 -9.47 55.38
C SER A 533 16.59 -10.70 55.21
N ASP A 534 16.43 -11.24 53.99
CA ASP A 534 15.56 -12.41 53.73
C ASP A 534 16.30 -13.75 53.57
N ASP A 535 17.64 -13.77 53.65
CA ASP A 535 18.44 -15.00 53.43
C ASP A 535 19.00 -15.65 54.71
N LYS A 536 18.38 -15.41 55.88
CA LYS A 536 18.73 -16.13 57.12
C LYS A 536 17.50 -16.63 57.87
N ALA A 537 17.02 -17.80 57.47
CA ALA A 537 16.26 -18.68 58.34
C ALA A 537 16.43 -20.15 57.91
N GLN A 538 17.48 -20.80 58.46
CA GLN A 538 17.44 -22.15 59.07
C GLN A 538 18.89 -22.59 59.42
N ASP A 539 19.19 -22.58 60.73
CA ASP A 539 19.84 -23.63 61.57
C ASP A 539 20.89 -24.55 60.89
N ASP A 540 22.09 -24.82 61.41
CA ASP A 540 22.61 -24.80 62.78
C ASP A 540 24.17 -24.82 62.81
N GLU A 541 24.72 -24.30 63.93
CA GLU A 541 25.95 -24.69 64.66
C GLU A 541 27.32 -24.72 63.94
N GLU A 542 28.21 -23.78 64.29
CA GLU A 542 29.34 -24.01 65.22
C GLU A 542 30.14 -22.71 65.43
N GLU A 543 30.77 -22.63 66.61
CA GLU A 543 31.49 -21.49 67.20
C GLU A 543 32.64 -20.95 66.34
N GLU A 544 32.84 -19.62 66.34
CA GLU A 544 34.13 -19.02 66.69
C GLU A 544 34.00 -17.48 66.84
N GLU A 545 34.49 -16.98 67.98
CA GLU A 545 34.67 -15.56 68.24
C GLU A 545 35.71 -14.96 67.28
N VAL A 546 35.36 -13.89 66.56
CA VAL A 546 36.35 -12.90 66.10
C VAL A 546 35.82 -11.48 66.33
N GLU A 547 36.46 -10.85 67.31
CA GLU A 547 36.47 -9.43 67.61
C GLU A 547 37.13 -8.62 66.47
N HIS A 548 36.38 -7.82 65.70
CA HIS A 548 36.81 -6.46 65.27
C HIS A 548 35.75 -5.74 64.43
N GLY A 549 35.45 -4.47 64.77
CA GLY A 549 34.91 -3.53 63.80
C GLY A 549 34.00 -2.44 64.35
N CYS A 550 34.54 -1.51 65.15
CA CYS A 550 33.89 -0.23 65.54
C CYS A 550 33.67 0.74 64.33
N GLY A 551 33.39 0.21 63.15
CA GLY A 551 33.16 0.92 61.88
C GLY A 551 31.71 0.83 61.39
N GLU A 552 31.08 -0.34 61.49
CA GLU A 552 29.71 -0.57 60.97
C GLU A 552 28.66 0.21 61.75
N GLU A 553 28.74 0.22 63.08
CA GLU A 553 27.80 0.97 63.92
C GLU A 553 27.98 2.49 63.75
N LYS A 554 29.22 2.95 63.52
CA LYS A 554 29.49 4.36 63.17
C LYS A 554 28.91 4.74 61.81
N MET A 555 29.00 3.86 60.83
CA MET A 555 28.44 4.06 59.50
C MET A 555 26.90 4.06 59.55
N ARG A 556 26.30 3.18 60.34
CA ARG A 556 24.86 3.11 60.59
C ARG A 556 24.32 4.36 61.29
N ILE A 557 25.02 4.86 62.32
CA ILE A 557 24.69 6.13 62.99
C ILE A 557 24.85 7.32 62.02
N GLN A 558 25.87 7.33 61.17
CA GLN A 558 26.00 8.37 60.13
C GLN A 558 24.87 8.29 59.10
N MET A 559 24.45 7.08 58.71
CA MET A 559 23.37 6.83 57.77
C MET A 559 22.02 7.27 58.32
N GLU A 560 21.75 7.04 59.61
CA GLU A 560 20.59 7.61 60.31
C GLU A 560 20.64 9.13 60.40
N LYS A 561 21.82 9.70 60.66
CA LYS A 561 22.00 11.16 60.74
C LYS A 561 21.82 11.81 59.38
N MET A 562 22.25 11.15 58.31
CA MET A 562 22.03 11.56 56.93
C MET A 562 20.55 11.41 56.54
N SER A 563 19.90 10.31 56.94
CA SER A 563 18.46 10.09 56.75
C SER A 563 17.61 11.19 57.41
N LYS A 564 17.93 11.59 58.64
CA LYS A 564 17.26 12.72 59.33
C LYS A 564 17.45 14.05 58.61
N LYS A 565 18.66 14.35 58.14
CA LYS A 565 18.93 15.58 57.36
C LYS A 565 18.21 15.58 56.01
N VAL A 566 18.09 14.42 55.36
CA VAL A 566 17.40 14.27 54.08
C VAL A 566 15.89 14.44 54.25
N MET A 567 15.27 13.86 55.29
CA MET A 567 13.86 14.15 55.61
C MET A 567 13.61 15.64 55.85
N GLU A 568 14.56 16.33 56.50
CA GLU A 568 14.46 17.78 56.72
C GLU A 568 14.56 18.57 55.40
N LEU A 569 15.45 18.14 54.49
CA LEU A 569 15.56 18.72 53.15
C LEU A 569 14.35 18.40 52.27
N GLU A 570 13.78 17.20 52.33
CA GLU A 570 12.53 16.83 51.65
C GLU A 570 11.36 17.68 52.14
N ARG A 571 11.33 17.99 53.45
CA ARG A 571 10.34 18.91 54.02
C ARG A 571 10.53 20.33 53.46
N LYS A 572 11.78 20.82 53.39
CA LYS A 572 12.10 22.15 52.84
C LYS A 572 11.81 22.23 51.34
N CYS A 573 12.14 21.19 50.57
CA CYS A 573 11.82 21.10 49.14
C CYS A 573 10.32 20.95 48.89
N SER A 574 9.57 20.26 49.75
CA SER A 574 8.10 20.18 49.68
C SER A 574 7.41 21.51 50.02
N ILE A 575 8.09 22.38 50.76
CA ILE A 575 7.66 23.76 51.01
C ILE A 575 7.99 24.62 49.77
N MET A 576 9.22 24.54 49.26
CA MET A 576 9.65 25.27 48.08
C MET A 576 8.83 24.89 46.83
N LYS A 577 8.50 23.60 46.65
CA LYS A 577 7.59 23.12 45.60
C LYS A 577 6.19 23.72 45.74
N ARG A 578 5.67 23.84 46.97
CA ARG A 578 4.37 24.48 47.23
C ARG A 578 4.39 25.98 47.00
N GLU A 579 5.51 26.64 47.26
CA GLU A 579 5.70 28.07 47.00
C GLU A 579 5.82 28.35 45.49
N ILE A 580 6.53 27.49 44.75
CA ILE A 580 6.62 27.53 43.29
C ILE A 580 5.25 27.24 42.65
N GLU A 581 4.51 26.25 43.14
CA GLU A 581 3.14 25.95 42.69
C GLU A 581 2.13 27.03 43.13
N GLY A 582 2.39 27.72 44.23
CA GLY A 582 1.56 28.80 44.79
C GLY A 582 1.74 30.14 44.07
N GLY A 583 2.95 30.44 43.58
CA GLY A 583 3.25 31.64 42.79
C GLY A 583 2.54 31.68 41.43
N CYS A 584 2.12 30.53 40.89
CA CYS A 584 1.42 30.42 39.60
C CYS A 584 -0.12 30.33 39.73
N ARG A 585 -0.70 30.59 40.91
CA ARG A 585 -2.13 30.36 41.19
C ARG A 585 -3.00 31.60 41.41
N SER A 586 -2.61 32.75 40.85
CA SER A 586 -3.51 33.89 40.67
C SER A 586 -4.22 33.86 39.32
N ASN A 587 -4.80 32.72 38.94
CA ASN A 587 -6.04 32.62 38.16
C ASN A 587 -6.45 31.15 37.96
N ALA A 588 -7.77 30.90 38.01
CA ALA A 588 -8.48 29.63 37.80
C ALA A 588 -8.50 28.62 38.96
N GLY A 589 -9.41 28.89 39.90
CA GLY A 589 -10.08 27.83 40.66
C GLY A 589 -11.18 27.19 39.80
N MET A 590 -11.01 25.91 39.45
CA MET A 590 -12.11 25.02 39.09
C MET A 590 -11.69 23.57 39.37
N GLU A 591 -12.57 22.83 40.03
CA GLU A 591 -12.39 21.44 40.44
C GLU A 591 -11.90 20.55 39.29
N LYS A 592 -10.85 19.77 39.54
CA LYS A 592 -10.33 18.76 38.62
C LYS A 592 -11.34 17.62 38.43
N LYS A 593 -12.31 17.81 37.53
CA LYS A 593 -12.84 16.68 36.76
C LYS A 593 -11.68 16.15 35.89
N LYS A 594 -11.43 14.83 35.93
CA LYS A 594 -10.54 14.15 34.98
C LYS A 594 -10.97 14.53 33.56
N ILE A 595 -10.27 15.48 32.96
CA ILE A 595 -10.32 15.72 31.51
C ILE A 595 -9.77 14.43 30.91
N SER A 596 -10.59 13.70 30.15
CA SER A 596 -10.14 12.47 29.51
C SER A 596 -8.96 12.80 28.59
N LEU A 597 -7.96 11.94 28.59
CA LEU A 597 -6.77 11.94 27.71
C LEU A 597 -7.07 12.36 26.25
N TRP A 598 -8.29 12.05 25.80
CA TRP A 598 -8.84 12.34 24.47
C TRP A 598 -9.35 13.76 24.24
N GLY A 599 -9.76 14.45 25.30
CA GLY A 599 -10.32 15.81 25.25
C GLY A 599 -9.27 16.90 25.08
N GLU A 600 -8.00 16.63 25.41
CA GLU A 600 -6.86 17.51 25.14
C GLU A 600 -6.46 17.41 23.66
N MET A 601 -6.34 16.16 23.16
CA MET A 601 -6.00 15.81 21.78
C MET A 601 -7.03 16.39 20.79
N LYS A 602 -8.33 16.12 21.00
CA LYS A 602 -9.40 16.65 20.12
C LYS A 602 -9.45 18.18 20.08
N ARG A 603 -9.06 18.85 21.17
CA ARG A 603 -9.02 20.33 21.26
C ARG A 603 -7.86 20.91 20.46
N LYS A 604 -6.69 20.25 20.47
CA LYS A 604 -5.49 20.68 19.72
C LYS A 604 -5.54 20.34 18.22
N PHE A 605 -6.22 19.25 17.84
CA PHE A 605 -6.40 18.85 16.43
C PHE A 605 -7.67 19.41 15.75
N GLY A 606 -8.39 20.34 16.38
CA GLY A 606 -9.53 21.05 15.77
C GLY A 606 -10.84 20.24 15.65
N CYS A 607 -11.01 19.12 16.36
CA CYS A 607 -12.14 18.21 16.19
C CYS A 607 -13.26 18.42 17.23
N ILE A 608 -13.84 19.63 17.31
CA ILE A 608 -15.13 19.84 18.01
C ILE A 608 -16.19 20.21 16.96
N SER A 609 -16.83 19.19 16.39
CA SER A 609 -18.13 19.37 15.74
C SER A 609 -19.21 19.46 16.82
N THR A 610 -19.78 20.65 17.00
CA THR A 610 -20.91 20.92 17.88
C THR A 610 -22.16 20.17 17.42
N MET A 611 -22.43 19.01 17.98
CA MET A 611 -23.76 18.41 17.97
C MET A 611 -24.02 17.70 19.29
N HIS A 612 -25.16 18.06 19.89
CA HIS A 612 -25.78 17.55 21.12
C HIS A 612 -25.25 18.02 22.47
N ASN A 613 -25.82 19.14 22.93
CA ASN A 613 -26.36 19.20 24.29
C ASN A 613 -27.57 20.14 24.36
N TYR A 614 -28.77 19.60 24.12
CA TYR A 614 -29.99 20.21 24.64
C TYR A 614 -30.17 19.70 26.07
N ASN A 615 -29.80 20.50 27.06
CA ASN A 615 -30.67 20.66 28.23
C ASN A 615 -30.38 22.00 28.93
N CYS A 616 -31.24 22.96 28.65
CA CYS A 616 -31.23 24.29 29.25
C CYS A 616 -31.99 24.23 30.58
N GLN A 617 -31.34 24.51 31.70
CA GLN A 617 -32.02 25.01 32.90
C GLN A 617 -31.52 26.42 33.24
N VAL A 618 -32.22 27.39 32.67
CA VAL A 618 -32.06 28.82 32.94
C VAL A 618 -32.66 29.14 34.32
N LYS A 619 -31.81 29.52 35.29
CA LYS A 619 -32.27 30.26 36.47
C LYS A 619 -32.45 31.73 36.09
N LYS A 620 -33.71 32.15 35.88
CA LYS A 620 -34.10 33.55 35.66
C LYS A 620 -33.82 34.39 36.91
N LYS A 621 -32.95 35.39 36.81
CA LYS A 621 -32.88 36.51 37.76
C LYS A 621 -33.98 37.53 37.42
N LYS A 622 -34.94 37.73 38.34
CA LYS A 622 -35.91 38.83 38.28
C LYS A 622 -35.19 40.15 38.58
N VAL A 623 -35.31 41.12 37.68
CA VAL A 623 -34.96 42.53 37.93
C VAL A 623 -36.27 43.30 37.99
N HIS A 624 -36.52 44.00 39.10
CA HIS A 624 -37.62 44.95 39.26
C HIS A 624 -37.30 46.26 38.54
N PRO A 625 -38.27 46.93 37.89
CA PRO A 625 -38.07 48.25 37.33
C PRO A 625 -38.22 49.33 38.41
N LYS A 626 -37.29 50.29 38.45
CA LYS A 626 -37.48 51.59 39.13
C LYS A 626 -38.01 52.59 38.11
N SER A 627 -39.07 53.27 38.51
CA SER A 627 -39.78 54.35 37.83
C SER A 627 -39.06 55.71 37.93
N LEU A 628 -39.50 56.63 37.06
CA LEU A 628 -39.34 58.10 37.02
C LEU A 628 -38.04 58.57 36.34
N VAL A 629 -38.06 59.44 35.33
CA VAL A 629 -39.04 60.46 34.88
C VAL A 629 -39.25 60.38 33.37
#